data_AF-A0A418D2M7-F1
#
_entry.id   AF-A0A418D2M7-F1
#
_cell.length_a   1.000
_cell.length_b   1.000
_cell.length_c   1.000
_cell.angle_alpha   90.00
_cell.angle_beta   90.00
_cell.angle_gamma   90.00
#
_symmetry.space_group_name_H-M   'P 1'
#
loop_
_entity.id
_entity.type
_entity.pdbx_description
1 polymer ?
#
loop_
_entity_poly.entity_id
_entity_poly.type
_entity_poly.pdbx_seq_one_letter_code
_entity_poly.pdbx_strand_id
1 'polypeptide(L)'
;MCATVFGSLTYLSLTKTNMANDFWWANYNASREHVFIARMYNRETVLRPEANSIALDDHIFVDDTNYSSVLATAVGVSMPSLCVSQIKLADATKLEAVVRGLRHMDACMAP
;
A
#
# COMPACT_ATOMS: atom_id res chain seq x y z
N MET A 1 -21.77 6.93 -39.19
CA MET A 1 -22.39 7.48 -37.96
C MET A 1 -23.13 6.41 -37.15
N CYS A 2 -24.03 5.60 -37.73
CA CYS A 2 -24.72 4.54 -36.97
C CYS A 2 -23.79 3.42 -36.48
N ALA A 3 -22.86 2.95 -37.32
CA ALA A 3 -21.89 1.92 -36.94
C ALA A 3 -20.96 2.36 -35.80
N THR A 4 -20.53 3.62 -35.79
CA THR A 4 -19.68 4.18 -34.73
C THR A 4 -20.45 4.32 -33.42
N VAL A 5 -21.72 4.76 -33.45
CA VAL A 5 -22.56 4.82 -32.24
C VAL A 5 -22.82 3.43 -31.67
N PHE A 6 -23.15 2.46 -32.52
CA PHE A 6 -23.36 1.07 -32.09
C PHE A 6 -22.10 0.49 -31.44
N GLY A 7 -20.94 0.66 -32.09
CA GLY A 7 -19.66 0.23 -31.53
C GLY A 7 -19.36 0.84 -30.16
N SER A 8 -19.62 2.14 -29.97
CA SER A 8 -19.42 2.80 -28.67
C SER A 8 -20.35 2.26 -27.58
N LEU A 9 -21.62 2.00 -27.88
CA LEU A 9 -22.57 1.41 -26.92
C LEU A 9 -22.18 -0.02 -26.55
N THR A 10 -21.79 -0.83 -27.53
CA THR A 10 -21.30 -2.19 -27.28
C THR A 10 -20.03 -2.17 -26.43
N TYR A 11 -19.09 -1.28 -26.71
CA TYR A 11 -17.88 -1.10 -25.92
C TYR A 11 -18.20 -0.79 -24.46
N LEU A 12 -19.00 0.25 -24.20
CA LEU A 12 -19.39 0.64 -22.84
C LEU A 12 -20.14 -0.48 -22.11
N SER A 13 -20.98 -1.25 -22.80
CA SER A 13 -21.70 -2.37 -22.20
C SER A 13 -20.77 -3.52 -21.83
N LEU A 14 -19.75 -3.80 -22.64
CA LEU A 14 -18.76 -4.85 -22.38
C LEU A 14 -17.77 -4.45 -21.28
N THR A 15 -17.39 -3.17 -21.22
CA THR A 15 -16.42 -2.67 -20.24
C THR A 15 -17.04 -2.23 -18.92
N LYS A 16 -18.38 -2.17 -18.81
CA LYS A 16 -19.09 -1.71 -17.61
C LYS A 16 -18.57 -2.31 -16.29
N THR A 17 -18.37 -3.62 -16.24
CA THR A 17 -17.90 -4.30 -15.01
C THR A 17 -16.45 -3.97 -14.68
N ASN A 18 -15.60 -3.80 -15.69
CA ASN A 18 -14.21 -3.41 -15.50
C ASN A 18 -14.14 -1.96 -15.03
N MET A 19 -14.85 -1.04 -15.70
CA MET A 19 -14.91 0.39 -15.38
C MET A 19 -15.75 0.72 -14.14
N ALA A 20 -16.17 -0.28 -13.35
CA ALA A 20 -16.93 -0.07 -12.13
C ALA A 20 -16.09 0.55 -10.99
N ASN A 21 -14.77 0.56 -11.12
CA ASN A 21 -13.83 1.21 -10.19
C ASN A 21 -12.65 1.84 -10.95
N ASP A 22 -11.93 2.74 -10.28
CA ASP A 22 -10.78 3.47 -10.85
C ASP A 22 -9.58 2.57 -11.17
N PHE A 23 -9.55 1.34 -10.64
CA PHE A 23 -8.53 0.33 -10.95
C PHE A 23 -8.82 -0.45 -12.23
N TRP A 24 -10.04 -0.31 -12.78
CA TRP A 24 -10.52 -1.04 -13.95
C TRP A 24 -10.54 -2.57 -13.76
N TRP A 25 -10.57 -3.04 -12.52
CA TRP A 25 -10.56 -4.46 -12.18
C TRP A 25 -11.97 -4.98 -11.92
N ALA A 26 -12.43 -5.92 -12.74
CA ALA A 26 -13.76 -6.51 -12.56
C ALA A 26 -13.94 -7.07 -11.14
N ASN A 27 -15.05 -6.72 -10.51
CA ASN A 27 -15.46 -7.20 -9.17
C ASN A 27 -14.50 -6.81 -8.02
N TYR A 28 -13.53 -5.94 -8.24
CA TYR A 28 -12.66 -5.44 -7.20
C TYR A 28 -13.38 -4.41 -6.32
N ASN A 29 -13.32 -4.60 -5.00
CA ASN A 29 -13.90 -3.71 -4.00
C ASN A 29 -12.78 -3.04 -3.20
N ALA A 30 -12.50 -1.79 -3.55
CA ALA A 30 -11.44 -1.02 -2.89
C ALA A 30 -11.64 -0.92 -1.36
N SER A 31 -12.87 -0.88 -0.86
CA SER A 31 -13.13 -0.85 0.59
C SER A 31 -12.77 -2.14 1.33
N ARG A 32 -12.57 -3.25 0.60
CA ARG A 32 -12.24 -4.56 1.17
C ARG A 32 -10.81 -4.95 0.80
N GLU A 33 -10.58 -5.22 -0.48
CA GLU A 33 -9.31 -5.74 -0.96
C GLU A 33 -8.20 -4.69 -0.82
N HIS A 34 -8.45 -3.41 -1.11
CA HIS A 34 -7.42 -2.38 -0.96
C HIS A 34 -7.08 -2.10 0.51
N VAL A 35 -8.08 -2.14 1.39
CA VAL A 35 -7.90 -1.95 2.83
C VAL A 35 -7.05 -3.08 3.44
N PHE A 36 -7.23 -4.32 2.97
CA PHE A 36 -6.36 -5.44 3.35
C PHE A 36 -4.89 -5.15 3.00
N ILE A 37 -4.62 -4.75 1.75
CA ILE A 37 -3.25 -4.40 1.31
C ILE A 37 -2.66 -3.28 2.15
N ALA A 38 -3.43 -2.22 2.42
CA ALA A 38 -2.96 -1.08 3.19
C ALA A 38 -2.62 -1.46 4.64
N ARG A 39 -3.45 -2.29 5.29
CA ARG A 39 -3.19 -2.79 6.65
C ARG A 39 -1.97 -3.71 6.69
N MET A 40 -1.89 -4.66 5.76
CA MET A 40 -0.75 -5.56 5.64
C MET A 40 0.55 -4.76 5.44
N TYR A 41 0.56 -3.82 4.50
CA TYR A 41 1.72 -2.98 4.23
C TYR A 41 2.17 -2.19 5.46
N ASN A 42 1.24 -1.53 6.17
CA ASN A 42 1.56 -0.77 7.37
C ASN A 42 2.15 -1.65 8.49
N ARG A 43 1.63 -2.88 8.64
CA ARG A 43 2.11 -3.86 9.61
C ARG A 43 3.51 -4.35 9.23
N GLU A 44 3.72 -4.77 7.99
CA GLU A 44 5.00 -5.31 7.53
C GLU A 44 6.08 -4.23 7.45
N THR A 45 5.73 -2.96 7.23
CA THR A 45 6.68 -1.85 7.30
C THR A 45 7.33 -1.76 8.69
N VAL A 46 6.58 -2.05 9.75
CA VAL A 46 7.09 -2.04 11.14
C VAL A 46 7.80 -3.34 11.48
N LEU A 47 7.24 -4.49 11.08
CA LEU A 47 7.75 -5.81 11.44
C LEU A 47 8.97 -6.23 10.63
N ARG A 48 9.02 -5.85 9.35
CA ARG A 48 10.01 -6.30 8.35
C ARG A 48 10.45 -5.13 7.44
N PRO A 49 11.09 -4.09 8.00
CA PRO A 49 11.47 -2.89 7.24
C PRO A 49 12.47 -3.15 6.11
N GLU A 50 13.19 -4.28 6.13
CA GLU A 50 14.18 -4.67 5.12
C GLU A 50 13.71 -5.83 4.23
N ALA A 51 12.40 -6.07 4.13
CA ALA A 51 11.86 -7.06 3.21
C ALA A 51 12.01 -6.60 1.75
N ASN A 52 12.78 -7.34 0.95
CA ASN A 52 13.04 -6.99 -0.46
C ASN A 52 11.87 -7.34 -1.40
N SER A 53 11.24 -8.50 -1.18
CA SER A 53 10.13 -8.98 -2.00
C SER A 53 9.15 -9.73 -1.11
N ILE A 54 7.87 -9.48 -1.34
CA ILE A 54 6.77 -10.08 -0.60
C ILE A 54 5.87 -10.78 -1.62
N ALA A 55 5.62 -12.08 -1.39
CA ALA A 55 4.60 -12.83 -2.10
C ALA A 55 3.24 -12.52 -1.45
N LEU A 56 2.38 -11.81 -2.17
CA LEU A 56 1.11 -11.32 -1.61
C LEU A 56 0.11 -12.45 -1.32
N ASP A 57 0.30 -13.60 -1.96
CA ASP A 57 -0.45 -14.83 -1.80
C ASP A 57 0.06 -15.71 -0.65
N ASP A 58 1.13 -15.31 0.04
CA ASP A 58 1.63 -16.06 1.19
C ASP A 58 0.73 -15.88 2.42
N HIS A 59 0.33 -17.02 3.00
CA HIS A 59 -0.51 -17.10 4.20
C HIS A 59 0.07 -16.40 5.43
N ILE A 60 1.37 -16.10 5.45
CA ILE A 60 1.98 -15.36 6.56
C ILE A 60 1.44 -13.93 6.71
N PHE A 61 0.81 -13.38 5.67
CA PHE A 61 0.23 -12.03 5.65
C PHE A 61 -1.28 -12.00 5.90
N VAL A 62 -1.87 -13.12 6.34
CA VAL A 62 -3.28 -13.18 6.70
C VAL A 62 -3.57 -12.25 7.89
N ASP A 63 -4.61 -11.44 7.74
CA ASP A 63 -5.12 -10.55 8.78
C ASP A 63 -6.34 -11.20 9.47
N ASP A 64 -6.55 -10.91 10.75
CA ASP A 64 -7.66 -11.44 11.56
C ASP A 64 -8.99 -10.71 11.32
N THR A 65 -8.94 -9.66 10.50
CA THR A 65 -10.03 -8.72 10.30
C THR A 65 -11.06 -9.27 9.33
N ASN A 66 -12.34 -9.07 9.66
CA ASN A 66 -13.44 -9.44 8.78
C ASN A 66 -13.56 -8.40 7.65
N TYR A 67 -13.37 -8.84 6.40
CA TYR A 67 -13.57 -8.01 5.21
C TYR A 67 -14.90 -8.26 4.51
N SER A 68 -15.90 -8.83 5.19
CA SER A 68 -17.19 -9.17 4.55
C SER A 68 -18.01 -7.93 4.19
N SER A 69 -18.84 -8.06 3.14
CA SER A 69 -19.65 -6.97 2.56
C SER A 69 -20.83 -6.47 3.41
N VAL A 70 -21.04 -7.03 4.61
CA VAL A 70 -22.23 -6.79 5.47
C VAL A 70 -21.88 -5.93 6.69
N LEU A 71 -20.66 -5.40 6.78
CA LEU A 71 -20.25 -4.63 7.95
C LEU A 71 -20.90 -3.25 7.97
N ALA A 72 -21.53 -2.91 9.11
CA ALA A 72 -22.08 -1.59 9.38
C ALA A 72 -21.00 -0.49 9.50
N THR A 73 -19.73 -0.89 9.63
CA THR A 73 -18.59 0.02 9.74
C THR A 73 -17.48 -0.48 8.82
N ALA A 74 -16.94 0.42 7.99
CA ALA A 74 -15.82 0.09 7.12
C ALA A 74 -14.59 -0.29 7.95
N VAL A 75 -13.79 -1.23 7.44
CA VAL A 75 -12.51 -1.59 8.07
C VAL A 75 -11.57 -0.39 7.99
N GLY A 76 -11.08 0.07 9.14
CA GLY A 76 -10.13 1.17 9.21
C GLY A 76 -8.70 0.73 8.93
N VAL A 77 -7.96 1.59 8.22
CA VAL A 77 -6.50 1.51 8.11
C VAL A 77 -5.89 2.38 9.21
N SER A 78 -5.02 1.81 10.04
CA SER A 78 -4.30 2.53 11.08
C SER A 78 -2.79 2.34 10.89
N MET A 79 -2.02 3.36 11.26
CA MET A 79 -0.56 3.34 11.27
C MET A 79 -0.09 3.89 12.61
N PRO A 80 0.88 3.26 13.29
CA PRO A 80 1.43 3.80 14.52
C PRO A 80 1.99 5.21 14.28
N SER A 81 1.67 6.17 15.13
CA SER A 81 2.11 7.57 15.00
C SER A 81 3.64 7.72 15.01
N LEU A 82 4.35 6.79 15.66
CA LEU A 82 5.81 6.75 15.73
C LEU A 82 6.47 5.98 14.59
N CYS A 83 5.71 5.39 13.66
CA CYS A 83 6.29 4.58 12.60
C CYS A 83 7.30 5.36 11.75
N VAL A 84 6.99 6.62 11.44
CA VAL A 84 7.88 7.49 10.64
C VAL A 84 9.18 7.77 11.38
N SER A 85 9.14 8.07 12.67
CA SER A 85 10.35 8.33 13.46
C SER A 85 11.18 7.07 13.65
N GLN A 86 10.54 5.91 13.85
CA GLN A 86 11.22 4.61 13.93
C GLN A 86 11.97 4.26 12.65
N ILE A 87 11.32 4.40 11.48
CA ILE A 87 11.96 4.14 10.19
C ILE A 87 13.15 5.08 9.97
N LYS A 88 12.97 6.39 10.26
CA LYS A 88 14.04 7.37 10.12
C LYS A 88 15.23 7.06 11.02
N LEU A 89 14.98 6.66 12.27
CA LEU A 89 16.03 6.29 13.21
C LEU A 89 16.75 5.00 12.76
N ALA A 90 15.99 3.99 12.33
CA ALA A 90 16.55 2.75 11.81
C ALA A 90 17.46 3.00 10.59
N ASP A 91 17.07 3.92 9.71
CA ASP A 91 17.89 4.27 8.54
C ASP A 91 19.12 5.12 8.91
N ALA A 92 18.95 6.09 9.81
CA ALA A 92 20.04 6.97 10.28
C ALA A 92 21.12 6.21 11.07
N THR A 93 20.78 5.07 11.69
CA THR A 93 21.72 4.23 12.44
C THR A 93 22.48 3.23 11.57
N LYS A 94 22.16 3.11 10.28
CA LYS A 94 22.92 2.26 9.36
C LYS A 94 24.33 2.80 9.18
N LEU A 95 25.32 1.90 9.18
CA LEU A 95 26.74 2.27 9.07
C LEU A 95 27.03 3.18 7.89
N GLU A 96 26.46 2.90 6.71
CA GLU A 96 26.65 3.73 5.53
C GLU A 96 26.08 5.14 5.69
N ALA A 97 24.89 5.25 6.30
CA ALA A 97 24.26 6.52 6.58
C ALA A 97 25.07 7.31 7.61
N VAL A 98 25.58 6.65 8.65
CA VAL A 98 26.47 7.24 9.66
C VAL A 98 27.77 7.72 9.03
N VAL A 99 28.46 6.89 8.23
CA VAL A 99 29.71 7.26 7.56
C VAL A 99 29.49 8.41 6.58
N ARG A 100 28.41 8.39 5.80
CA ARG A 100 28.06 9.48 4.88
C ARG A 100 27.75 10.76 5.64
N GLY A 101 26.99 10.68 6.72
CA GLY A 101 26.68 11.79 7.61
C GLY A 101 27.92 12.42 8.21
N LEU A 102 28.80 11.61 8.81
CA LEU A 102 30.08 12.06 9.39
C LEU A 102 30.99 12.74 8.36
N ARG A 103 31.04 12.23 7.12
CA ARG A 103 31.83 12.83 6.03
C ARG A 103 31.28 14.17 5.52
N HIS A 104 29.99 14.44 5.73
CA HIS A 104 29.34 15.69 5.31
C HIS A 104 29.10 16.66 6.46
N MET A 105 29.37 16.23 7.70
CA MET A 105 29.25 17.08 8.88
C MET A 105 30.39 18.10 8.91
N ASP A 106 30.09 19.34 9.27
CA ASP A 106 31.11 20.34 9.55
C ASP A 106 31.96 19.87 10.74
N ALA A 107 33.28 19.83 10.57
CA ALA A 107 34.22 19.41 11.61
C ALA A 107 34.11 20.29 12.87
N CYS A 108 33.67 21.55 12.74
CA CYS A 108 33.49 22.46 13.87
C CYS A 108 32.27 22.11 14.74
N MET A 109 31.37 21.25 14.25
CA MET A 109 30.14 20.81 14.92
C MET A 109 30.25 19.39 15.50
N ALA A 110 31.43 18.76 15.39
CA ALA A 110 31.70 17.50 16.07
C ALA A 110 31.90 17.75 17.58
N PRO A 111 31.41 16.84 18.45
CA PRO A 111 31.64 16.93 19.90
C PRO A 111 33.11 16.80 20.29
#